data_AF-A0A7W0WU24-F1
#
_entry.id   AF-A0A7W0WU24-F1
#
_cell.length_a   1.000
_cell.length_b   1.000
_cell.length_c   1.000
_cell.angle_alpha   90.00
_cell.angle_beta   90.00
_cell.angle_gamma   90.00
#
_symmetry.space_group_name_H-M   'P 1'
#
loop_
_entity.id
_entity.type
_entity.pdbx_description
1 polymer ?
#
loop_
_entity_poly.entity_id
_entity_poly.type
_entity_poly.pdbx_seq_one_letter_code
_entity_poly.pdbx_strand_id
1 'polypeptide(L)'
;MSAYREHAGQHTVMFCPRDNELLDQVDFGVDMCPRCEGFWIGNSVLELSGHQWPAGPQAWWRNAVRCPACATTGVVMVMKARTSNEVIIDQCFAHGVWLDRGELSRVMRDPVVTDLAKLREHLAALEPSEAQLLERRERWHAEQEERARLADIERKRLESERARRAIEEAKTVQQRAEERRLANDEKVKEAARLAEARRAVERQAEERRADWQRTHAEIRIQEDRAAIAAAEKARQREAEAADAARQARERVHYLVGRTASLRLELSTNEAKLAQAQV
;
A
#
# COMPACT_ATOMS: atom_id res chain seq x y z
N MET A 1 55.08 -39.85 12.15
CA MET A 1 55.43 -38.69 11.31
C MET A 1 54.25 -38.36 10.41
N SER A 2 53.79 -37.11 10.47
CA SER A 2 52.99 -36.39 9.46
C SER A 2 51.50 -36.71 9.30
N ALA A 3 50.69 -36.34 10.29
CA ALA A 3 49.24 -36.07 10.13
C ALA A 3 48.88 -34.64 10.60
N TYR A 4 49.84 -33.70 10.60
CA TYR A 4 49.69 -32.35 11.16
C TYR A 4 49.51 -31.26 10.10
N ARG A 5 49.28 -31.63 8.82
CA ARG A 5 49.51 -30.71 7.68
C ARG A 5 48.29 -30.13 6.97
N GLU A 6 47.06 -30.38 7.41
CA GLU A 6 45.87 -29.93 6.66
C GLU A 6 44.77 -29.26 7.50
N HIS A 7 45.14 -28.71 8.66
CA HIS A 7 44.36 -27.64 9.28
C HIS A 7 45.02 -26.30 8.99
N ALA A 8 45.15 -25.97 7.69
CA ALA A 8 45.14 -24.57 7.24
C ALA A 8 43.72 -24.04 7.49
N GLY A 9 43.40 -23.92 8.79
CA GLY A 9 42.10 -23.53 9.29
C GLY A 9 41.77 -22.15 8.77
N GLN A 10 40.54 -21.98 8.33
CA GLN A 10 39.99 -20.68 8.03
C GLN A 10 40.28 -19.76 9.22
N HIS A 11 41.18 -18.80 9.06
CA HIS A 11 41.42 -17.77 10.07
C HIS A 11 40.13 -17.00 10.22
N THR A 12 39.40 -17.28 11.30
CA THR A 12 38.23 -16.50 11.66
C THR A 12 38.71 -15.12 12.07
N VAL A 13 38.25 -14.10 11.35
CA VAL A 13 38.50 -12.69 11.66
C VAL A 13 37.91 -12.39 13.04
N MET A 14 38.74 -12.24 14.07
CA MET A 14 38.33 -11.98 15.45
C MET A 14 38.65 -10.54 15.85
N PHE A 15 37.80 -9.96 16.71
CA PHE A 15 37.99 -8.61 17.24
C PHE A 15 38.29 -8.65 18.73
N CYS A 16 39.17 -7.76 19.17
CA CYS A 16 39.56 -7.58 20.55
C CYS A 16 38.34 -7.21 21.41
N PRO A 17 38.12 -7.89 22.54
CA PRO A 17 36.94 -7.64 23.36
C PRO A 17 37.05 -6.37 24.23
N ARG A 18 38.23 -5.73 24.28
CA ARG A 18 38.49 -4.51 25.06
C ARG A 18 38.29 -3.24 24.23
N ASP A 19 38.83 -3.21 23.02
CA ASP A 19 38.88 -2.00 22.19
C ASP A 19 38.29 -2.18 20.78
N ASN A 20 37.78 -3.39 20.47
CA ASN A 20 37.17 -3.76 19.20
C ASN A 20 38.10 -3.66 17.98
N GLU A 21 39.42 -3.68 18.20
CA GLU A 21 40.43 -3.73 17.14
C GLU A 21 40.54 -5.15 16.56
N LEU A 22 40.97 -5.29 15.30
CA LEU A 22 41.21 -6.61 14.71
C LEU A 22 42.36 -7.32 15.44
N LEU A 23 42.20 -8.60 15.76
CA LEU A 23 43.28 -9.41 16.35
C LEU A 23 44.23 -9.92 15.27
N ASP A 24 45.53 -9.73 15.50
CA ASP A 24 46.60 -10.22 14.64
C ASP A 24 47.03 -11.60 15.11
N GLN A 25 47.03 -12.59 14.21
CA GLN A 25 47.56 -13.90 14.56
C GLN A 25 49.08 -13.82 14.72
N VAL A 26 49.56 -14.23 15.89
CA VAL A 26 51.00 -14.25 16.21
C VAL A 26 51.57 -15.67 16.22
N ASP A 27 50.75 -16.68 16.52
CA ASP A 27 51.10 -18.10 16.46
C ASP A 27 49.85 -18.96 16.22
N PHE A 28 50.02 -20.27 16.01
CA PHE A 28 48.91 -21.20 15.82
C PHE A 28 47.95 -21.17 17.02
N GLY A 29 46.73 -20.67 16.81
CA GLY A 29 45.70 -20.52 17.84
C GLY A 29 46.00 -19.43 18.89
N VAL A 30 46.95 -18.54 18.61
CA VAL A 30 47.26 -17.37 19.45
C VAL A 30 47.11 -16.09 18.62
N ASP A 31 46.24 -15.21 19.08
CA ASP A 31 45.98 -13.92 18.45
C ASP A 31 46.25 -12.78 19.44
N MET A 32 46.81 -11.67 18.97
CA MET A 32 47.20 -10.52 19.78
C MET A 32 46.46 -9.28 19.30
N CYS A 33 45.95 -8.48 20.22
CA CYS A 33 45.44 -7.16 19.87
C CYS A 33 46.61 -6.16 19.71
N PRO A 34 46.74 -5.49 18.56
CA PRO A 34 47.82 -4.53 18.33
C PRO A 34 47.68 -3.23 19.16
N ARG A 35 46.49 -2.98 19.70
CA ARG A 35 46.18 -1.74 20.45
C ARG A 35 46.34 -1.90 21.96
N CYS A 36 45.69 -2.91 22.57
CA CYS A 36 45.80 -3.15 24.01
C CYS A 36 46.88 -4.15 24.41
N GLU A 37 47.53 -4.82 23.45
CA GLU A 37 48.54 -5.88 23.67
C GLU A 37 47.98 -7.09 24.47
N GLY A 38 46.67 -7.31 24.41
CA GLY A 38 46.03 -8.50 24.98
C GLY A 38 46.12 -9.70 24.05
N PHE A 39 46.12 -10.91 24.65
CA PHE A 39 46.24 -12.18 23.94
C PHE A 39 44.94 -12.98 24.05
N TRP A 40 44.51 -13.52 22.92
CA TRP A 40 43.55 -14.60 22.83
C TRP A 40 44.29 -15.91 22.59
N ILE A 41 44.04 -16.91 23.41
CA ILE A 41 44.61 -18.26 23.27
C ILE A 41 43.46 -19.25 23.12
N GLY A 42 43.36 -19.85 21.93
CA GLY A 42 42.33 -20.83 21.58
C GLY A 42 42.44 -22.13 22.37
N ASN A 43 41.31 -22.79 22.61
CA ASN A 43 41.23 -23.99 23.46
C ASN A 43 42.11 -25.15 22.95
N SER A 44 42.29 -25.27 21.64
CA SER A 44 43.20 -26.26 21.05
C SER A 44 44.65 -26.09 21.52
N VAL A 45 45.12 -24.85 21.66
CA VAL A 45 46.46 -24.55 22.19
C VAL A 45 46.54 -24.85 23.68
N LEU A 46 45.48 -24.54 24.43
CA LEU A 46 45.40 -24.83 25.85
C LEU A 46 45.46 -26.36 26.10
N GLU A 47 44.73 -27.15 25.32
CA GLU A 47 44.72 -28.61 25.42
C GLU A 47 46.10 -29.23 25.12
N LEU A 48 46.79 -28.73 24.10
CA LEU A 48 48.13 -29.20 23.72
C LEU A 48 49.19 -28.93 24.79
N SER A 49 49.03 -27.87 25.58
CA SER A 49 49.98 -27.54 26.66
C SER A 49 49.96 -28.54 27.81
N GLY A 50 48.91 -29.37 27.92
CA GLY A 50 48.68 -30.26 29.07
C GLY A 50 48.51 -29.51 30.40
N HIS A 51 48.53 -28.18 30.40
CA HIS A 51 48.29 -27.37 31.57
C HIS A 51 46.80 -27.24 31.78
N GLN A 52 46.34 -27.80 32.90
CA GLN A 52 44.99 -27.55 33.36
C GLN A 52 44.93 -26.11 33.86
N TRP A 53 44.44 -25.21 33.00
CA TRP A 53 44.25 -23.80 33.37
C TRP A 53 43.44 -23.74 34.66
N PRO A 54 43.96 -23.10 35.72
CA PRO A 54 43.50 -23.38 37.05
C PRO A 54 42.06 -22.93 37.23
N ALA A 55 41.29 -23.79 37.89
CA ALA A 55 39.88 -23.57 38.22
C ALA A 55 39.72 -22.61 39.41
N GLY A 56 40.55 -21.58 39.50
CA GLY A 56 40.54 -20.65 40.62
C GLY A 56 39.21 -19.90 40.76
N PRO A 57 39.05 -19.17 41.88
CA PRO A 57 37.78 -18.53 42.23
C PRO A 57 37.35 -17.54 41.14
N GLN A 58 36.04 -17.39 40.98
CA GLN A 58 35.47 -16.41 40.05
C GLN A 58 35.71 -14.99 40.59
N ALA A 59 36.28 -14.13 39.75
CA ALA A 59 36.52 -12.73 40.06
C ALA A 59 35.31 -11.88 39.63
N TRP A 60 34.21 -11.99 40.37
CA TRP A 60 32.91 -11.39 40.02
C TRP A 60 32.92 -9.85 39.95
N TRP A 61 33.94 -9.18 40.48
CA TRP A 61 34.11 -7.73 40.42
C TRP A 61 34.74 -7.24 39.10
N ARG A 62 35.23 -8.14 38.23
CA ARG A 62 35.82 -7.75 36.93
C ARG A 62 34.75 -7.58 35.87
N ASN A 63 34.91 -6.54 35.04
CA ASN A 63 34.02 -6.31 33.90
C ASN A 63 34.07 -7.49 32.95
N ALA A 64 32.89 -8.06 32.71
CA ALA A 64 32.71 -9.19 31.84
C ALA A 64 33.03 -8.81 30.38
N VAL A 65 33.94 -9.54 29.75
CA VAL A 65 34.31 -9.36 28.34
C VAL A 65 33.65 -10.41 27.45
N ARG A 66 33.35 -10.05 26.20
CA ARG A 66 32.75 -10.96 25.21
C ARG A 66 33.83 -11.86 24.62
N CYS A 67 33.49 -13.12 24.36
CA CYS A 67 34.41 -14.03 23.68
C CYS A 67 34.56 -13.62 22.19
N PRO A 68 35.80 -13.36 21.70
CA PRO A 68 36.04 -13.02 20.30
C PRO A 68 35.56 -14.10 19.32
N ALA A 69 35.82 -15.37 19.64
CA ALA A 69 35.42 -16.51 18.81
C ALA A 69 33.91 -16.77 18.82
N CYS A 70 33.19 -16.53 19.92
CA CYS A 70 31.73 -16.63 19.90
C CYS A 70 31.12 -15.54 19.01
N ALA A 71 31.68 -14.33 19.08
CA ALA A 71 31.18 -13.19 18.31
C ALA A 71 31.23 -13.42 16.80
N THR A 72 32.24 -14.15 16.28
CA THR A 72 32.33 -14.49 14.85
C THR A 72 31.21 -15.43 14.39
N THR A 73 30.68 -16.25 15.31
CA THR A 73 29.53 -17.13 15.05
C THR A 73 28.17 -16.45 15.28
N GLY A 74 28.15 -15.16 15.63
CA GLY A 74 26.94 -14.42 15.98
C GLY A 74 26.39 -14.72 17.38
N VAL A 75 27.12 -15.50 18.20
CA VAL A 75 26.73 -15.82 19.58
C VAL A 75 27.45 -14.85 20.53
N VAL A 76 26.69 -14.14 21.36
CA VAL A 76 27.30 -13.27 22.39
C VAL A 76 27.48 -14.08 23.67
N MET A 77 28.67 -14.67 23.86
CA MET A 77 29.03 -15.32 25.11
C MET A 77 29.95 -14.42 25.93
N VAL A 78 29.60 -14.27 27.21
CA VAL A 78 30.40 -13.53 28.19
C VAL A 78 31.40 -14.48 28.84
N MET A 79 32.68 -14.09 28.84
CA MET A 79 33.75 -14.86 29.46
C MET A 79 33.70 -14.71 30.99
N LYS A 80 34.03 -15.79 31.70
CA LYS A 80 34.09 -15.80 33.16
C LYS A 80 35.50 -15.43 33.61
N ALA A 81 35.62 -14.34 34.36
CA ALA A 81 36.86 -13.95 35.00
C ALA A 81 37.23 -14.95 36.11
N ARG A 82 38.44 -15.52 36.06
CA ARG A 82 38.98 -16.46 37.05
C ARG A 82 40.35 -16.00 37.51
N THR A 83 40.68 -16.22 38.78
CA THR A 83 42.02 -15.92 39.30
C THR A 83 42.94 -17.14 39.21
N SER A 84 44.16 -16.95 38.71
CA SER A 84 45.19 -17.97 38.49
C SER A 84 46.54 -17.39 38.86
N ASN A 85 47.20 -17.88 39.91
CA ASN A 85 48.53 -17.39 40.32
C ASN A 85 48.59 -15.85 40.37
N GLU A 86 47.61 -15.22 41.04
CA GLU A 86 47.46 -13.76 41.17
C GLU A 86 47.10 -12.99 39.88
N VAL A 87 46.90 -13.69 38.76
CA VAL A 87 46.46 -13.12 37.48
C VAL A 87 44.97 -13.36 37.28
N ILE A 88 44.24 -12.39 36.69
CA ILE A 88 42.84 -12.60 36.35
C ILE A 88 42.72 -12.93 34.86
N ILE A 89 42.09 -14.05 34.54
CA ILE A 89 41.97 -14.55 33.16
C ILE A 89 40.49 -14.57 32.79
N ASP A 90 40.16 -14.10 31.61
CA ASP A 90 38.79 -14.14 31.10
C ASP A 90 38.59 -15.40 30.26
N GLN A 91 37.90 -16.41 30.79
CA GLN A 91 37.77 -17.72 30.15
C GLN A 91 36.41 -17.89 29.46
N CYS A 92 36.45 -18.27 28.19
CA CYS A 92 35.30 -18.84 27.48
C CYS A 92 35.26 -20.36 27.73
N PHE A 93 34.09 -20.92 28.02
CA PHE A 93 33.95 -22.36 28.27
C PHE A 93 34.22 -23.22 27.04
N ALA A 94 34.02 -22.68 25.83
CA ALA A 94 34.11 -23.44 24.58
C ALA A 94 35.38 -23.14 23.77
N HIS A 95 35.85 -21.89 23.75
CA HIS A 95 36.77 -21.45 22.70
C HIS A 95 38.18 -21.08 23.17
N GLY A 96 38.40 -20.71 24.43
CA GLY A 96 39.72 -20.27 24.87
C GLY A 96 39.74 -19.28 26.02
N VAL A 97 40.88 -18.63 26.20
CA VAL A 97 41.13 -17.64 27.26
C VAL A 97 41.63 -16.32 26.68
N TRP A 98 41.23 -15.23 27.33
CA TRP A 98 41.75 -13.89 27.09
C TRP A 98 42.63 -13.43 28.26
N LEU A 99 43.77 -12.85 27.93
CA LEU A 99 44.78 -12.31 28.84
C LEU A 99 45.03 -10.86 28.46
N ASP A 100 44.94 -9.95 29.42
CA ASP A 100 45.32 -8.56 29.21
C ASP A 100 46.86 -8.42 29.13
N ARG A 101 47.31 -7.20 28.79
CA ARG A 101 48.73 -6.88 28.65
C ARG A 101 49.56 -7.35 29.85
N GLY A 102 50.58 -8.17 29.58
CA GLY A 102 51.53 -8.65 30.58
C GLY A 102 51.01 -9.75 31.52
N GLU A 103 49.74 -10.16 31.38
CA GLU A 103 49.16 -11.25 32.18
C GLU A 103 49.74 -12.62 31.78
N LEU A 104 49.96 -12.86 30.49
CA LEU A 104 50.58 -14.09 29.99
C LEU A 104 51.93 -14.36 30.66
N SER A 105 52.79 -13.35 30.72
CA SER A 105 54.11 -13.44 31.36
C SER A 105 54.05 -13.70 32.87
N ARG A 106 52.93 -13.40 33.53
CA ARG A 106 52.73 -13.67 34.96
C ARG A 106 52.22 -15.10 35.17
N VAL A 107 51.31 -15.57 34.32
CA VAL A 107 50.84 -16.98 34.34
C VAL A 107 51.99 -17.94 34.11
N MET A 108 52.92 -17.60 33.21
CA MET A 108 54.07 -18.44 32.86
C MET A 108 55.20 -18.46 33.90
N ARG A 109 55.15 -17.67 34.99
CA ARG A 109 56.25 -17.53 35.98
C ARG A 109 56.29 -18.63 37.06
N ASP A 110 55.69 -19.80 36.82
CA ASP A 110 55.87 -20.97 37.68
C ASP A 110 57.36 -21.40 37.67
N PRO A 111 58.00 -21.72 38.82
CA PRO A 111 59.46 -21.66 38.98
C PRO A 111 60.24 -22.87 38.43
N VAL A 112 59.76 -23.57 37.41
CA VAL A 112 60.57 -24.58 36.69
C VAL A 112 61.38 -23.88 35.59
N VAL A 113 62.27 -22.98 36.02
CA VAL A 113 62.97 -22.01 35.18
C VAL A 113 64.42 -22.44 34.94
N THR A 114 64.60 -23.27 33.91
CA THR A 114 65.84 -23.32 33.12
C THR A 114 65.55 -23.15 31.62
N ASP A 115 64.38 -23.58 31.15
CA ASP A 115 63.99 -23.44 29.74
C ASP A 115 63.37 -22.07 29.40
N LEU A 116 62.79 -21.39 30.39
CA LEU A 116 62.24 -20.03 30.25
C LEU A 116 63.31 -18.97 29.97
N ALA A 117 64.51 -19.14 30.52
CA ALA A 117 65.64 -18.24 30.23
C ALA A 117 66.08 -18.39 28.76
N LYS A 118 66.19 -19.62 28.27
CA LYS A 118 66.53 -19.93 26.88
C LYS A 118 65.45 -19.46 25.91
N LEU A 119 64.17 -19.61 26.27
CA LEU A 119 63.07 -19.10 25.46
C LEU A 119 63.07 -17.57 25.41
N ARG A 120 63.34 -16.87 26.52
CA ARG A 120 63.45 -15.41 26.53
C ARG A 120 64.62 -14.91 25.70
N GLU A 121 65.75 -15.60 25.75
CA GLU A 121 66.91 -15.30 24.91
C GLU A 121 66.60 -15.53 23.41
N HIS A 122 65.90 -16.62 23.09
CA HIS A 122 65.47 -16.90 21.72
C HIS A 122 64.44 -15.89 21.20
N LEU A 123 63.46 -15.52 22.03
CA LEU A 123 62.46 -14.50 21.68
C LEU A 123 63.10 -13.12 21.54
N ALA A 124 64.02 -12.75 22.42
CA ALA A 124 64.76 -11.49 22.30
C ALA A 124 65.62 -11.44 21.02
N ALA A 125 66.16 -12.58 20.56
CA ALA A 125 66.85 -12.66 19.28
C ALA A 125 65.91 -12.56 18.06
N LEU A 126 64.61 -12.81 18.25
CA LEU A 126 63.56 -12.71 17.23
C LEU A 126 62.74 -11.42 17.35
N GLU A 127 62.98 -10.60 18.38
CA GLU A 127 62.27 -9.34 18.55
C GLU A 127 62.59 -8.43 17.36
N PRO A 128 61.56 -7.97 16.61
CA PRO A 128 61.78 -7.04 15.54
C PRO A 128 62.45 -5.79 16.12
N SER A 129 63.44 -5.26 15.40
CA SER A 129 64.06 -4.00 15.81
C SER A 129 63.00 -2.89 15.87
N GLU A 130 63.24 -1.86 16.69
CA GLU A 130 62.34 -0.71 16.79
C GLU A 130 62.04 -0.09 15.41
N ALA A 131 63.03 -0.06 14.52
CA ALA A 131 62.87 0.37 13.13
C ALA A 131 61.89 -0.52 12.34
N GLN A 132 61.95 -1.85 12.50
CA GLN A 132 61.01 -2.78 11.84
C GLN A 132 59.58 -2.62 12.36
N LEU A 133 59.41 -2.33 13.65
CA LEU A 133 58.09 -2.06 14.24
C LEU A 133 57.49 -0.74 13.72
N LEU A 134 58.30 0.31 13.60
CA LEU A 134 57.89 1.59 13.00
C LEU A 134 57.48 1.40 11.53
N GLU A 135 58.29 0.71 10.73
CA GLU A 135 57.97 0.41 9.33
C GLU A 135 56.68 -0.41 9.20
N ARG A 136 56.46 -1.39 10.08
CA ARG A 136 55.20 -2.16 10.11
C ARG A 136 54.01 -1.27 10.46
N ARG A 137 54.15 -0.35 11.41
CA ARG A 137 53.09 0.59 11.81
C ARG A 137 52.77 1.59 10.68
N GLU A 138 53.78 2.13 10.02
CA GLU A 138 53.61 3.04 8.87
C GLU A 138 52.91 2.33 7.71
N ARG A 139 53.34 1.11 7.35
CA ARG A 139 52.66 0.30 6.33
C ARG A 139 51.20 0.04 6.69
N TRP A 140 50.93 -0.32 7.94
CA TRP A 140 49.56 -0.52 8.40
C TRP A 140 48.72 0.75 8.27
N HIS A 141 49.23 1.91 8.69
CA HIS A 141 48.51 3.19 8.53
C HIS A 141 48.24 3.52 7.06
N ALA A 142 49.22 3.33 6.18
CA ALA A 142 49.05 3.56 4.75
C ALA A 142 47.98 2.62 4.14
N GLU A 143 47.96 1.34 4.55
CA GLU A 143 46.93 0.40 4.14
C GLU A 143 45.53 0.80 4.65
N GLN A 144 45.43 1.30 5.88
CA GLN A 144 44.16 1.79 6.43
C GLN A 144 43.66 3.04 5.71
N GLU A 145 44.55 3.98 5.39
CA GLU A 145 44.21 5.17 4.61
C GLU A 145 43.71 4.81 3.21
N GLU A 146 44.37 3.88 2.53
CA GLU A 146 43.94 3.42 1.20
C GLU A 146 42.59 2.69 1.26
N ARG A 147 42.37 1.83 2.27
CA ARG A 147 41.06 1.20 2.49
C ARG A 147 39.97 2.23 2.73
N ALA A 148 40.24 3.25 3.54
CA ALA A 148 39.28 4.33 3.80
C ALA A 148 38.96 5.12 2.53
N ARG A 149 39.97 5.41 1.70
CA ARG A 149 39.80 6.08 0.41
C ARG A 149 38.93 5.28 -0.56
N LEU A 150 39.20 3.99 -0.71
CA LEU A 150 38.40 3.11 -1.57
C LEU A 150 36.95 2.99 -1.08
N ALA A 151 36.75 2.92 0.23
CA ALA A 151 35.41 2.90 0.84
C ALA A 151 34.63 4.22 0.59
N ASP A 152 35.30 5.38 0.61
CA ASP A 152 34.69 6.67 0.26
C ASP A 152 34.27 6.75 -1.21
N ILE A 153 35.14 6.27 -2.12
CA ILE A 153 34.82 6.20 -3.56
C ILE A 153 33.59 5.33 -3.81
N GLU A 154 33.55 4.14 -3.21
CA GLU A 154 32.42 3.22 -3.39
C GLU A 154 31.13 3.78 -2.77
N ARG A 155 31.22 4.45 -1.60
CA ARG A 155 30.07 5.14 -1.00
C ARG A 155 29.50 6.20 -1.95
N LYS A 156 30.35 7.05 -2.52
CA LYS A 156 29.94 8.09 -3.48
C LYS A 156 29.32 7.51 -4.75
N ARG A 157 29.85 6.38 -5.23
CA ARG A 157 29.27 5.63 -6.35
C ARG A 157 27.86 5.15 -6.02
N LEU A 158 27.67 4.49 -4.87
CA LEU A 158 26.37 4.00 -4.42
C LEU A 158 25.37 5.13 -4.18
N GLU A 159 25.81 6.26 -3.62
CA GLU A 159 24.98 7.46 -3.45
C GLU A 159 24.53 8.02 -4.81
N SER A 160 25.44 8.10 -5.78
CA SER A 160 25.12 8.53 -7.15
C SER A 160 24.14 7.59 -7.83
N GLU A 161 24.28 6.28 -7.64
CA GLU A 161 23.35 5.29 -8.19
C GLU A 161 21.97 5.39 -7.53
N ARG A 162 21.91 5.54 -6.21
CA ARG A 162 20.65 5.77 -5.48
C ARG A 162 19.96 7.05 -5.96
N ALA A 163 20.72 8.13 -6.17
CA ALA A 163 20.19 9.38 -6.71
C ALA A 163 19.62 9.20 -8.13
N ARG A 164 20.30 8.45 -9.00
CA ARG A 164 19.79 8.13 -10.35
C ARG A 164 18.48 7.34 -10.29
N ARG A 165 18.41 6.30 -9.46
CA ARG A 165 17.18 5.51 -9.27
C ARG A 165 16.04 6.36 -8.73
N ALA A 166 16.31 7.24 -7.76
CA ALA A 166 15.31 8.14 -7.21
C ALA A 166 14.75 9.11 -8.27
N ILE A 167 15.60 9.64 -9.16
CA ILE A 167 15.15 10.49 -10.28
C ILE A 167 14.29 9.69 -11.27
N GLU A 168 14.68 8.46 -11.60
CA GLU A 168 13.90 7.59 -12.49
C GLU A 168 12.54 7.24 -11.88
N GLU A 169 12.50 6.84 -10.61
CA GLU A 169 11.27 6.59 -9.87
C GLU A 169 10.38 7.84 -9.85
N ALA A 170 10.92 9.02 -9.57
CA ALA A 170 10.18 10.28 -9.59
C ALA A 170 9.54 10.56 -10.97
N LYS A 171 10.27 10.29 -12.07
CA LYS A 171 9.73 10.42 -13.44
C LYS A 171 8.57 9.46 -13.68
N THR A 172 8.69 8.20 -13.25
CA THR A 172 7.60 7.22 -13.41
C THR A 172 6.35 7.61 -12.61
N VAL A 173 6.53 8.16 -11.40
CA VAL A 173 5.42 8.67 -10.58
C VAL A 173 4.75 9.86 -11.27
N GLN A 174 5.53 10.78 -11.82
CA GLN A 174 5.03 11.94 -12.56
C GLN A 174 4.24 11.52 -13.81
N GLN A 175 4.76 10.57 -14.60
CA GLN A 175 4.07 10.02 -15.77
C GLN A 175 2.72 9.40 -15.39
N ARG A 176 2.69 8.55 -14.36
CA ARG A 176 1.44 7.95 -13.86
C ARG A 176 0.44 9.00 -13.37
N ALA A 177 0.91 10.08 -12.76
CA ALA A 177 0.05 11.18 -12.32
C ALA A 177 -0.57 11.93 -13.51
N GLU A 178 0.22 12.15 -14.57
CA GLU A 178 -0.26 12.78 -15.79
C GLU A 178 -1.26 11.91 -16.55
N GLU A 179 -0.99 10.61 -16.69
CA GLU A 179 -1.93 9.63 -17.27
C GLU A 179 -3.26 9.61 -16.51
N ARG A 180 -3.21 9.62 -15.17
CA ARG A 180 -4.42 9.70 -14.33
C ARG A 180 -5.19 11.00 -14.53
N ARG A 181 -4.50 12.14 -14.69
CA ARG A 181 -5.13 13.43 -14.97
C ARG A 181 -5.87 13.38 -16.31
N LEU A 182 -5.19 12.91 -17.37
CA LEU A 182 -5.79 12.77 -18.70
C LEU A 182 -7.00 11.82 -18.69
N ALA A 183 -6.90 10.69 -18.00
CA ALA A 183 -8.01 9.75 -17.86
C ALA A 183 -9.20 10.36 -17.10
N ASN A 184 -8.96 11.17 -16.08
CA ASN A 184 -10.02 11.88 -15.37
C ASN A 184 -10.66 12.96 -16.25
N ASP A 185 -9.87 13.71 -17.02
CA ASP A 185 -10.38 14.72 -17.95
C ASP A 185 -11.30 14.09 -19.01
N GLU A 186 -10.94 12.93 -19.57
CA GLU A 186 -11.80 12.19 -20.50
C GLU A 186 -13.09 11.71 -19.83
N LYS A 187 -13.04 11.20 -18.59
CA LYS A 187 -14.25 10.83 -17.83
C LYS A 187 -15.17 12.03 -17.60
N VAL A 188 -14.62 13.21 -17.30
CA VAL A 188 -15.40 14.44 -17.12
C VAL A 188 -16.06 14.85 -18.44
N LYS A 189 -15.35 14.78 -19.57
CA LYS A 189 -15.93 15.05 -20.90
C LYS A 189 -17.04 14.07 -21.26
N GLU A 190 -16.84 12.78 -21.00
CA GLU A 190 -17.85 11.75 -21.24
C GLU A 190 -19.10 11.99 -20.38
N ALA A 191 -18.91 12.29 -19.09
CA ALA A 191 -20.02 12.63 -18.19
C ALA A 191 -20.79 13.86 -18.67
N ALA A 192 -20.09 14.88 -19.19
CA ALA A 192 -20.72 16.07 -19.78
C ALA A 192 -21.55 15.73 -21.02
N ARG A 193 -21.03 14.90 -21.94
CA ARG A 193 -21.77 14.42 -23.12
C ARG A 193 -23.02 13.63 -22.73
N LEU A 194 -22.91 12.74 -21.74
CA LEU A 194 -24.04 11.97 -21.22
C LEU A 194 -25.09 12.89 -20.57
N ALA A 195 -24.68 13.91 -19.83
CA ALA A 195 -25.59 14.87 -19.23
C ALA A 195 -26.32 15.70 -20.30
N GLU A 196 -25.63 16.14 -21.35
CA GLU A 196 -26.23 16.85 -22.47
C GLU A 196 -27.23 15.98 -23.23
N ALA A 197 -26.88 14.71 -23.51
CA ALA A 197 -27.77 13.75 -24.15
C ALA A 197 -29.05 13.51 -23.32
N ARG A 198 -28.93 13.38 -21.99
CA ARG A 198 -30.09 13.27 -21.09
C ARG A 198 -31.00 14.48 -21.18
N ARG A 199 -30.45 15.70 -21.15
CA ARG A 199 -31.23 16.93 -21.31
C ARG A 199 -31.94 17.01 -22.67
N ALA A 200 -31.31 16.52 -23.74
CA ALA A 200 -31.94 16.46 -25.05
C ALA A 200 -33.13 15.50 -25.08
N VAL A 201 -33.00 14.31 -24.49
CA VAL A 201 -34.10 13.34 -24.35
C VAL A 201 -35.25 13.92 -23.53
N GLU A 202 -34.95 14.63 -22.45
CA GLU A 202 -35.96 15.28 -21.60
C GLU A 202 -36.72 16.36 -22.36
N ARG A 203 -36.03 17.23 -23.11
CA ARG A 203 -36.67 18.22 -23.99
C ARG A 203 -37.59 17.57 -25.02
N GLN A 204 -37.14 16.50 -25.68
CA GLN A 204 -38.00 15.75 -26.63
C GLN A 204 -39.21 15.10 -25.95
N ALA A 205 -39.10 14.70 -24.69
CA ALA A 205 -40.23 14.17 -23.93
C ALA A 205 -41.22 15.28 -23.58
N GLU A 206 -40.75 16.48 -23.21
CA GLU A 206 -41.59 17.66 -22.99
C GLU A 206 -42.32 18.10 -24.25
N GLU A 207 -41.63 18.17 -25.38
CA GLU A 207 -42.22 18.49 -26.69
C GLU A 207 -43.33 17.50 -27.05
N ARG A 208 -43.07 16.19 -26.93
CA ARG A 208 -44.07 15.15 -27.18
C ARG A 208 -45.27 15.24 -26.24
N ARG A 209 -45.04 15.56 -24.97
CA ARG A 209 -46.14 15.80 -24.00
C ARG A 209 -46.98 17.01 -24.42
N ALA A 210 -46.36 18.09 -24.85
CA ALA A 210 -47.05 19.29 -25.31
C ALA A 210 -47.84 19.04 -26.60
N ASP A 211 -47.27 18.29 -27.55
CA ASP A 211 -47.96 17.84 -28.77
C ASP A 211 -49.19 17.00 -28.42
N TRP A 212 -49.02 15.99 -27.56
CA TRP A 212 -50.12 15.14 -27.12
C TRP A 212 -51.25 15.95 -26.46
N GLN A 213 -50.91 16.92 -25.60
CA GLN A 213 -51.89 17.82 -24.98
C GLN A 213 -52.64 18.67 -26.00
N ARG A 214 -51.94 19.19 -27.02
CA ARG A 214 -52.58 19.93 -28.13
C ARG A 214 -53.56 19.06 -28.90
N THR A 215 -53.13 17.89 -29.34
CA THR A 215 -53.99 16.94 -30.07
C THR A 215 -55.19 16.54 -29.23
N HIS A 216 -55.01 16.26 -27.94
CA HIS A 216 -56.10 15.92 -27.04
C HIS A 216 -57.09 17.09 -26.85
N ALA A 217 -56.60 18.32 -26.74
CA ALA A 217 -57.46 19.50 -26.65
C ALA A 217 -58.26 19.73 -27.94
N GLU A 218 -57.65 19.53 -29.11
CA GLU A 218 -58.32 19.60 -30.41
C GLU A 218 -59.43 18.57 -30.55
N ILE A 219 -59.18 17.31 -30.16
CA ILE A 219 -60.19 16.25 -30.14
C ILE A 219 -61.37 16.66 -29.27
N ARG A 220 -61.12 17.16 -28.04
CA ARG A 220 -62.20 17.61 -27.15
C ARG A 220 -63.02 18.76 -27.76
N ILE A 221 -62.37 19.72 -28.41
CA ILE A 221 -63.06 20.82 -29.12
C ILE A 221 -63.94 20.26 -30.26
N GLN A 222 -63.49 19.24 -30.99
CA GLN A 222 -64.29 18.60 -32.03
C GLN A 222 -65.50 17.86 -31.46
N GLU A 223 -65.32 17.14 -30.35
CA GLU A 223 -66.41 16.46 -29.64
C GLU A 223 -67.45 17.46 -29.13
N ASP A 224 -67.01 18.56 -28.51
CA ASP A 224 -67.89 19.64 -28.04
C ASP A 224 -68.69 20.26 -29.20
N ARG A 225 -68.04 20.53 -30.34
CA ARG A 225 -68.69 21.05 -31.55
C ARG A 225 -69.74 20.07 -32.09
N ALA A 226 -69.42 18.78 -32.12
CA ALA A 226 -70.35 17.75 -32.57
C ALA A 226 -71.56 17.65 -31.62
N ALA A 227 -71.34 17.75 -30.31
CA ALA A 227 -72.41 17.75 -29.31
C ALA A 227 -73.34 18.96 -29.46
N ILE A 228 -72.78 20.17 -29.66
CA ILE A 228 -73.56 21.39 -29.90
C ILE A 228 -74.41 21.24 -31.18
N ALA A 229 -73.80 20.80 -32.29
CA ALA A 229 -74.51 20.59 -33.55
C ALA A 229 -75.63 19.54 -33.43
N ALA A 230 -75.39 18.46 -32.67
CA ALA A 230 -76.42 17.46 -32.38
C ALA A 230 -77.59 18.04 -31.57
N ALA A 231 -77.29 18.87 -30.57
CA ALA A 231 -78.29 19.55 -29.75
C ALA A 231 -79.13 20.56 -30.57
N GLU A 232 -78.50 21.34 -31.45
CA GLU A 232 -79.20 22.25 -32.37
C GLU A 232 -80.13 21.49 -33.31
N LYS A 233 -79.66 20.39 -33.90
CA LYS A 233 -80.48 19.52 -34.75
C LYS A 233 -81.65 18.91 -33.99
N ALA A 234 -81.47 18.54 -32.72
CA ALA A 234 -82.54 18.06 -31.87
C ALA A 234 -83.60 19.15 -31.63
N ARG A 235 -83.18 20.38 -31.28
CA ARG A 235 -84.09 21.53 -31.12
C ARG A 235 -84.84 21.85 -32.41
N GLN A 236 -84.18 21.78 -33.56
CA GLN A 236 -84.83 21.98 -34.85
C GLN A 236 -85.92 20.93 -35.09
N ARG A 237 -85.64 19.64 -34.83
CA ARG A 237 -86.64 18.57 -34.94
C ARG A 237 -87.82 18.77 -33.98
N GLU A 238 -87.56 19.21 -32.75
CA GLU A 238 -88.61 19.54 -31.79
C GLU A 238 -89.48 20.72 -32.27
N ALA A 239 -88.87 21.76 -32.83
CA ALA A 239 -89.58 22.89 -33.41
C ALA A 239 -90.43 22.48 -34.62
N GLU A 240 -89.86 21.72 -35.56
CA GLU A 240 -90.58 21.15 -36.71
C GLU A 240 -91.76 20.27 -36.27
N ALA A 241 -91.56 19.43 -35.24
CA ALA A 241 -92.62 18.61 -34.67
C ALA A 241 -93.72 19.45 -33.98
N ALA A 242 -93.35 20.51 -33.26
CA ALA A 242 -94.28 21.43 -32.62
C ALA A 242 -95.11 22.20 -33.66
N ASP A 243 -94.47 22.64 -34.74
CA ASP A 243 -95.10 23.30 -35.88
C ASP A 243 -96.05 22.36 -36.62
N ALA A 244 -95.62 21.13 -36.90
CA ALA A 244 -96.47 20.09 -37.48
C ALA A 244 -97.69 19.79 -36.59
N ALA A 245 -97.50 19.72 -35.27
CA ALA A 245 -98.59 19.54 -34.32
C ALA A 245 -99.56 20.74 -34.31
N ARG A 246 -99.06 21.98 -34.43
CA ARG A 246 -99.88 23.18 -34.57
C ARG A 246 -100.72 23.14 -35.85
N GLN A 247 -100.10 22.85 -37.00
CA GLN A 247 -100.82 22.70 -38.28
C GLN A 247 -101.87 21.58 -38.23
N ALA A 248 -101.55 20.45 -37.58
CA ALA A 248 -102.52 19.37 -37.38
C ALA A 248 -103.72 19.83 -36.54
N ARG A 249 -103.51 20.57 -35.45
CA ARG A 249 -104.59 21.17 -34.65
C ARG A 249 -105.43 22.14 -35.45
N GLU A 250 -104.82 23.01 -36.25
CA GLU A 250 -105.54 23.93 -37.15
C GLU A 250 -106.38 23.20 -38.19
N ARG A 251 -105.85 22.12 -38.80
CA ARG A 251 -106.60 21.27 -39.72
C ARG A 251 -107.79 20.59 -39.03
N VAL A 252 -107.60 20.08 -37.81
CA VAL A 252 -108.70 19.52 -37.02
C VAL A 252 -109.75 20.59 -36.73
N HIS A 253 -109.36 21.78 -36.28
CA HIS A 253 -110.28 22.91 -36.07
C HIS A 253 -111.03 23.29 -37.34
N TYR A 254 -110.35 23.37 -38.48
CA TYR A 254 -110.94 23.63 -39.78
C TYR A 254 -111.97 22.56 -40.16
N LEU A 255 -111.62 21.28 -40.03
CA LEU A 255 -112.51 20.16 -40.33
C LEU A 255 -113.74 20.16 -39.39
N VAL A 256 -113.55 20.41 -38.09
CA VAL A 256 -114.65 20.56 -37.12
C VAL A 256 -115.55 21.72 -37.52
N GLY A 257 -114.99 22.89 -37.82
CA GLY A 257 -115.75 24.06 -38.29
C GLY A 257 -116.52 23.79 -39.58
N ARG A 258 -115.88 23.13 -40.56
CA ARG A 258 -116.51 22.70 -41.82
C ARG A 258 -117.68 21.74 -41.56
N THR A 259 -117.50 20.74 -40.70
CA THR A 259 -118.58 19.80 -40.36
C THR A 259 -119.75 20.48 -39.66
N ALA A 260 -119.49 21.46 -38.78
CA ALA A 260 -120.54 22.27 -38.16
C ALA A 260 -121.30 23.11 -39.20
N SER A 261 -120.59 23.75 -40.14
CA SER A 261 -121.20 24.51 -41.25
C SER A 261 -122.04 23.61 -42.15
N LEU A 262 -121.52 22.44 -42.54
CA LEU A 262 -122.26 21.47 -43.35
C LEU A 262 -123.52 20.97 -42.63
N ARG A 263 -123.48 20.77 -41.31
CA ARG A 263 -124.68 20.45 -40.50
C ARG A 263 -125.71 21.58 -40.55
N LEU A 264 -125.27 22.84 -40.46
CA LEU A 264 -126.15 24.00 -40.56
C LEU A 264 -126.78 24.12 -41.96
N GLU A 265 -125.99 23.91 -43.01
CA GLU A 265 -126.47 23.88 -44.40
C GLU A 265 -127.48 22.74 -44.62
N LEU A 266 -127.20 21.54 -44.10
CA LEU A 266 -128.12 20.40 -44.11
C LEU A 266 -129.43 20.77 -43.41
N SER A 267 -129.38 21.29 -42.19
CA SER A 267 -130.57 21.73 -41.46
C SER A 267 -131.36 22.82 -42.21
N THR A 268 -130.67 23.75 -42.86
CA THR A 268 -131.31 24.82 -43.66
C THR A 268 -131.97 24.24 -44.92
N ASN A 269 -131.31 23.29 -45.59
CA ASN A 269 -131.86 22.62 -46.77
C ASN A 269 -133.03 21.70 -46.39
N GLU A 270 -132.96 21.01 -45.26
CA GLU A 270 -134.08 20.25 -44.69
C GLU A 270 -135.29 21.18 -44.42
N ALA A 271 -135.06 22.36 -43.85
CA ALA A 271 -136.11 23.36 -43.64
C ALA A 271 -136.70 23.90 -44.97
N LYS A 272 -135.88 24.11 -45.99
CA LYS A 272 -136.34 24.50 -47.35
C LYS A 272 -137.13 23.39 -48.03
N LEU A 273 -136.71 22.13 -47.89
CA LEU A 273 -137.43 20.96 -48.39
C LEU A 273 -138.81 20.83 -47.71
N ALA A 274 -138.88 21.09 -46.39
CA ALA A 274 -140.14 21.12 -45.66
C ALA A 274 -141.09 22.24 -46.15
N GLN A 275 -140.56 23.39 -46.61
CA GLN A 275 -141.35 24.48 -47.19
C GLN A 275 -141.81 24.22 -48.63
N ALA A 276 -141.10 23.40 -49.40
CA ALA A 276 -141.44 23.07 -50.79
C ALA A 276 -142.50 21.94 -50.93
N GLN A 277 -142.92 21.35 -49.81
CA GLN A 277 -143.94 20.28 -49.74
C GLN A 277 -145.33 20.79 -49.30
N VAL A 278 -145.54 22.11 -49.33
CA VAL A 278 -146.81 22.81 -49.08
C VAL A 278 -147.23 23.53 -50.35
#